data_AF-A0A5E5PMP1-F1
#
_entry.id   AF-A0A5E5PMP1-F1
#
_cell.length_a   1.000
_cell.length_b   1.000
_cell.length_c   1.000
_cell.angle_alpha   90.00
_cell.angle_beta   90.00
_cell.angle_gamma   90.00
#
_symmetry.space_group_name_H-M   'P 1'
#
loop_
_entity.id
_entity.type
_entity.pdbx_description
1 polymer ?
#
loop_
_entity_poly.entity_id
_entity_poly.type
_entity_poly.pdbx_seq_one_letter_code
_entity_poly.pdbx_strand_id
1 'polypeptide(L)'
;MATYTNKTYVAFDADNDIRYYRLMQAWKKNDNTSFNFYDAHDLNNLMSYSSEETIKAKLAERLRNTKVFILLVGNTTKNLYKFVRWEVEQAIKRNIPIIVVNLNGKRSKDSNLCPAILNDELAIHISFNQKIIEYAIDNWESSDTSHRQKRETDAYYYKASVYEGLDL
;
A
#
# COMPACT_ATOMS: atom_id res chain seq x y z
N MET A 1 -24.75 7.73 -12.64
CA MET A 1 -24.17 7.63 -11.28
C MET A 1 -22.72 7.26 -11.43
N ALA A 2 -21.78 8.14 -11.04
CA ALA A 2 -20.36 7.82 -11.10
C ALA A 2 -20.10 6.67 -10.11
N THR A 3 -19.78 5.49 -10.65
CA THR A 3 -19.28 4.37 -9.86
C THR A 3 -17.90 4.79 -9.35
N TYR A 4 -17.85 5.41 -8.18
CA TYR A 4 -16.59 5.81 -7.54
C TYR A 4 -15.73 4.56 -7.36
N THR A 5 -14.70 4.44 -8.19
CA THR A 5 -13.80 3.29 -8.15
C THR A 5 -12.76 3.54 -7.06
N ASN A 6 -13.12 3.23 -5.80
CA ASN A 6 -12.20 3.20 -4.65
C ASN A 6 -11.23 2.02 -4.75
N LYS A 7 -10.44 1.96 -5.82
CA LYS A 7 -9.51 0.86 -6.04
C LYS A 7 -8.19 1.16 -5.34
N THR A 8 -7.78 0.19 -4.54
CA THR A 8 -6.56 0.20 -3.74
C THR A 8 -5.57 -0.76 -4.37
N TYR A 9 -4.34 -0.32 -4.59
CA TYR A 9 -3.29 -1.19 -5.10
C TYR A 9 -2.48 -1.73 -3.94
N VAL A 10 -2.25 -3.04 -3.87
CA VAL A 10 -1.44 -3.64 -2.79
C VAL A 10 -0.17 -4.23 -3.40
N ALA A 11 0.98 -3.68 -3.02
CA ALA A 11 2.30 -4.19 -3.33
C ALA A 11 2.89 -4.91 -2.11
N PHE A 12 3.53 -6.06 -2.31
CA PHE A 12 4.10 -6.88 -1.25
C PHE A 12 5.13 -7.90 -1.79
N ASP A 13 5.84 -8.60 -0.91
CA ASP A 13 6.66 -9.75 -1.29
C ASP A 13 5.78 -10.97 -1.54
N ALA A 14 5.58 -11.36 -2.80
CA ALA A 14 4.70 -12.49 -3.12
C ALA A 14 5.21 -13.85 -2.63
N ASP A 15 6.51 -14.02 -2.43
CA ASP A 15 7.07 -15.29 -1.98
C ASP A 15 6.91 -15.45 -0.46
N ASN A 16 7.10 -14.36 0.30
CA ASN A 16 7.14 -14.40 1.76
C ASN A 16 5.86 -13.89 2.44
N ASP A 17 5.20 -12.89 1.85
CA ASP A 17 4.15 -12.09 2.51
C ASP A 17 2.74 -12.33 1.94
N ILE A 18 2.57 -13.21 0.95
CA ILE A 18 1.26 -13.51 0.32
C ILE A 18 0.16 -13.91 1.31
N ARG A 19 0.52 -14.52 2.43
CA ARG A 19 -0.45 -14.88 3.49
C ARG A 19 -1.14 -13.66 4.09
N TYR A 20 -0.46 -12.53 4.22
CA TYR A 20 -1.02 -11.29 4.76
C TYR A 20 -2.01 -10.68 3.77
N TYR A 21 -1.66 -10.72 2.48
CA TYR A 21 -2.57 -10.31 1.43
C TYR A 21 -3.84 -11.19 1.38
N ARG A 22 -3.69 -12.52 1.47
CA ARG A 22 -4.84 -13.45 1.57
C ARG A 22 -5.72 -13.16 2.78
N LEU A 23 -5.13 -12.75 3.90
CA LEU A 23 -5.88 -12.36 5.09
C LEU A 23 -6.68 -11.07 4.85
N MET A 24 -6.10 -10.07 4.18
CA MET A 24 -6.84 -8.87 3.76
C MET A 24 -8.02 -9.22 2.83
N GLN A 25 -7.83 -10.19 1.92
CA GLN A 25 -8.93 -10.69 1.09
C GLN A 25 -10.02 -11.40 1.91
N ALA A 26 -9.65 -12.12 2.97
CA ALA A 26 -10.61 -12.76 3.87
C ALA A 26 -11.43 -11.74 4.66
N TRP A 27 -10.79 -10.70 5.21
CA TRP A 27 -11.49 -9.57 5.86
C TRP A 27 -12.51 -8.93 4.93
N LYS A 28 -12.11 -8.67 3.68
CA LYS A 28 -13.02 -8.11 2.67
C LYS A 28 -14.27 -8.97 2.44
N LYS A 29 -14.11 -10.30 2.40
CA LYS A 29 -15.24 -11.22 2.22
C LYS A 29 -16.15 -11.31 3.45
N ASN A 30 -15.58 -11.14 4.64
CA ASN A 30 -16.32 -11.28 5.90
C ASN A 30 -17.14 -10.04 6.24
N ASP A 31 -16.52 -8.85 6.16
CA ASP A 31 -17.13 -7.61 6.68
C ASP A 31 -17.85 -6.78 5.61
N ASN A 32 -17.96 -7.27 4.37
CA ASN A 32 -18.51 -6.51 3.22
C ASN A 32 -17.86 -5.13 3.06
N THR A 33 -16.61 -4.98 3.50
CA THR A 33 -15.86 -3.71 3.43
C THR A 33 -15.76 -3.24 1.97
N SER A 34 -15.87 -1.95 1.75
CA SER A 34 -15.98 -1.35 0.41
C SER A 34 -14.65 -1.28 -0.37
N PHE A 35 -13.52 -1.62 0.25
CA PHE A 35 -12.19 -1.43 -0.35
C PHE A 35 -11.86 -2.51 -1.39
N ASN A 36 -11.48 -2.07 -2.58
CA ASN A 36 -11.31 -2.95 -3.74
C ASN A 36 -9.83 -3.12 -4.11
N PHE A 37 -9.24 -4.27 -3.79
CA PHE A 37 -7.82 -4.55 -4.04
C PHE A 37 -7.54 -4.96 -5.49
N TYR A 38 -6.51 -4.35 -6.10
CA TYR A 38 -5.81 -4.93 -7.23
C TYR A 38 -4.65 -5.80 -6.75
N ASP A 39 -4.63 -7.07 -7.16
CA ASP A 39 -3.49 -7.97 -6.93
C ASP A 39 -2.47 -7.87 -8.07
N ALA A 40 -1.38 -7.15 -7.85
CA ALA A 40 -0.30 -7.06 -8.82
C ALA A 40 0.30 -8.42 -9.20
N HIS A 41 0.32 -9.37 -8.25
CA HIS A 41 1.00 -10.66 -8.39
C HIS A 41 0.11 -11.76 -8.97
N ASP A 42 -1.22 -11.62 -8.92
CA ASP A 42 -2.14 -12.47 -9.70
C ASP A 42 -1.84 -12.39 -11.21
N LEU A 43 -1.45 -11.21 -11.71
CA LEU A 43 -1.01 -11.05 -13.10
C LEU A 43 0.32 -11.75 -13.41
N ASN A 44 1.25 -11.75 -12.44
CA ASN A 44 2.56 -12.37 -12.59
C ASN A 44 2.43 -13.90 -12.63
N ASN A 45 1.60 -14.46 -11.75
CA ASN A 45 1.36 -15.90 -11.67
C ASN A 45 0.60 -16.44 -12.90
N LEU A 46 -0.29 -15.65 -13.51
CA LEU A 46 -1.02 -16.06 -14.71
C LEU A 46 -0.19 -15.99 -16.00
N MET A 47 1.01 -15.39 -15.96
CA MET A 47 1.79 -15.14 -17.17
C MET A 47 3.25 -15.57 -17.05
N SER A 48 3.47 -16.87 -16.82
CA SER A 48 4.79 -17.51 -16.84
C SER A 48 5.58 -17.32 -18.14
N TYR A 49 4.95 -16.82 -19.22
CA TYR A 49 5.54 -16.58 -20.54
C TYR A 49 5.60 -15.09 -20.95
N SER A 50 5.25 -14.15 -20.08
CA SER A 50 5.28 -12.72 -20.42
C SER A 50 6.62 -12.07 -20.10
N SER A 51 7.04 -11.13 -20.94
CA SER A 51 8.19 -10.27 -20.65
C SER A 51 7.93 -9.36 -19.45
N GLU A 52 9.00 -8.97 -18.76
CA GLU A 52 8.95 -8.01 -17.65
C GLU A 52 8.26 -6.69 -18.07
N GLU A 53 8.51 -6.24 -19.29
CA GLU A 53 7.89 -5.04 -19.86
C GLU A 53 6.36 -5.18 -19.97
N THR A 54 5.88 -6.34 -20.45
CA THR A 54 4.44 -6.63 -20.54
C THR A 54 3.78 -6.61 -19.17
N ILE A 55 4.46 -7.18 -18.17
CA ILE A 55 3.99 -7.17 -16.78
C ILE A 55 3.90 -5.73 -16.28
N LYS A 56 4.99 -4.96 -16.38
CA LYS A 56 5.03 -3.55 -15.95
C LYS A 56 3.97 -2.70 -16.65
N ALA A 57 3.70 -2.94 -17.94
CA ALA A 57 2.63 -2.24 -18.66
C ALA A 57 1.24 -2.49 -18.04
N LYS A 58 0.93 -3.74 -17.68
CA LYS A 58 -0.34 -4.10 -17.01
C LYS A 58 -0.42 -3.55 -15.59
N LEU A 59 0.68 -3.60 -14.83
CA LEU A 59 0.72 -2.99 -13.49
C LEU A 59 0.52 -1.47 -13.57
N ALA A 60 1.13 -0.81 -14.56
CA ALA A 60 0.95 0.62 -14.80
C ALA A 60 -0.51 0.99 -15.13
N GLU A 61 -1.24 0.12 -15.84
CA GLU A 61 -2.68 0.32 -16.11
C GLU A 61 -3.53 0.28 -14.84
N ARG A 62 -3.21 -0.62 -13.91
CA ARG A 62 -3.90 -0.71 -12.62
C ARG A 62 -3.59 0.49 -11.73
N LEU A 63 -2.32 0.89 -11.69
CA LEU A 63 -1.89 2.08 -10.96
C LEU A 63 -2.55 3.36 -11.48
N ARG A 64 -2.84 3.47 -12.79
CA ARG A 64 -3.60 4.61 -13.34
C ARG A 64 -5.01 4.75 -12.76
N ASN A 65 -5.61 3.65 -12.34
CA ASN A 65 -6.97 3.61 -11.80
C ASN A 65 -6.97 3.37 -10.28
N THR A 66 -5.88 3.74 -9.60
CA THR A 66 -5.68 3.52 -8.17
C THR A 66 -5.81 4.85 -7.43
N LYS A 67 -6.59 4.84 -6.34
CA LYS A 67 -6.78 6.01 -5.47
C LYS A 67 -5.75 6.06 -4.34
N VAL A 68 -5.41 4.89 -3.81
CA VAL A 68 -4.48 4.72 -2.69
C VAL A 68 -3.58 3.51 -2.97
N PHE A 69 -2.29 3.68 -2.69
CA PHE A 69 -1.28 2.63 -2.83
C PHE A 69 -0.89 2.11 -1.44
N ILE A 70 -1.03 0.80 -1.23
CA ILE A 70 -0.63 0.11 -0.02
C ILE A 70 0.64 -0.69 -0.30
N LEU A 71 1.65 -0.52 0.55
CA LEU A 71 2.86 -1.35 0.57
C LEU A 71 2.89 -2.17 1.86
N LEU A 72 2.86 -3.50 1.75
CA LEU A 72 3.14 -4.38 2.89
C LEU A 72 4.65 -4.53 3.06
N VAL A 73 5.15 -4.17 4.24
CA VAL A 73 6.59 -4.23 4.57
C VAL A 73 6.84 -5.38 5.53
N GLY A 74 7.39 -6.46 4.98
CA GLY A 74 7.93 -7.62 5.68
C GLY A 74 9.45 -7.56 5.83
N ASN A 75 10.05 -8.69 6.20
CA ASN A 75 11.48 -8.79 6.52
C ASN A 75 12.39 -8.59 5.30
N THR A 76 11.92 -8.95 4.11
CA THR A 76 12.68 -8.98 2.85
C THR A 76 12.34 -7.83 1.90
N THR A 77 11.24 -7.10 2.15
CA THR A 77 10.68 -6.11 1.23
C THR A 77 11.68 -5.03 0.79
N LYS A 78 12.57 -4.59 1.70
CA LYS A 78 13.63 -3.61 1.37
C LYS A 78 14.58 -4.06 0.26
N ASN A 79 14.73 -5.37 0.06
CA ASN A 79 15.65 -5.97 -0.90
C ASN A 79 14.99 -6.23 -2.27
N LEU A 80 13.70 -5.90 -2.43
CA LEU A 80 12.95 -6.19 -3.65
C LEU A 80 13.05 -5.05 -4.67
N TYR A 81 14.13 -5.08 -5.47
CA TYR A 81 14.46 -4.02 -6.42
C TYR A 81 13.79 -4.15 -7.80
N LYS A 82 13.15 -5.27 -8.12
CA LYS A 82 12.59 -5.52 -9.46
C LYS A 82 11.18 -4.95 -9.64
N PHE A 83 10.19 -5.58 -9.02
CA PHE A 83 8.78 -5.20 -9.16
C PHE A 83 8.36 -4.21 -8.08
N VAL A 84 8.50 -4.58 -6.79
CA VAL A 84 8.07 -3.74 -5.66
C VAL A 84 8.67 -2.34 -5.71
N ARG A 85 9.99 -2.22 -5.89
CA ARG A 85 10.62 -0.90 -6.07
C ARG A 85 10.04 -0.13 -7.24
N TRP A 86 9.86 -0.77 -8.40
CA TRP A 86 9.28 -0.12 -9.56
C TRP A 86 7.84 0.34 -9.31
N GLU A 87 7.03 -0.45 -8.59
CA GLU A 87 5.66 -0.07 -8.22
C GLU A 87 5.64 1.15 -7.31
N VAL A 88 6.53 1.20 -6.32
CA VAL A 88 6.70 2.36 -5.44
C VAL A 88 7.14 3.59 -6.24
N GLU A 89 8.10 3.44 -7.16
CA GLU A 89 8.52 4.51 -8.07
C GLU A 89 7.34 5.05 -8.91
N GLN A 90 6.46 4.17 -9.38
CA GLN A 90 5.27 4.58 -10.12
C GLN A 90 4.23 5.28 -9.23
N ALA A 91 4.05 4.85 -7.99
CA ALA A 91 3.15 5.50 -7.04
C ALA A 91 3.61 6.92 -6.74
N ILE A 92 4.90 7.10 -6.45
CA ILE A 92 5.53 8.41 -6.22
C ILE A 92 5.36 9.31 -7.46
N LYS A 93 5.76 8.83 -8.65
CA LYS A 93 5.65 9.60 -9.91
C LYS A 93 4.23 10.08 -10.22
N ARG A 94 3.23 9.34 -9.76
CA ARG A 94 1.81 9.64 -9.98
C ARG A 94 1.18 10.41 -8.83
N ASN A 95 1.94 10.75 -7.79
CA ASN A 95 1.45 11.35 -6.54
C ASN A 95 0.26 10.57 -5.94
N ILE A 96 0.31 9.24 -6.01
CA ILE A 96 -0.70 8.40 -5.37
C ILE A 96 -0.40 8.38 -3.87
N PRO A 97 -1.37 8.65 -2.99
CA PRO A 97 -1.20 8.53 -1.54
C PRO A 97 -0.68 7.14 -1.15
N ILE A 98 0.42 7.10 -0.39
CA ILE A 98 1.11 5.87 -0.01
C ILE A 98 0.82 5.53 1.46
N ILE A 99 0.33 4.31 1.69
CA ILE A 99 0.15 3.70 3.01
C ILE A 99 1.15 2.54 3.13
N VAL A 100 2.08 2.67 4.06
CA VAL A 100 3.04 1.62 4.42
C VAL A 100 2.50 0.85 5.62
N VAL A 101 2.29 -0.45 5.42
CA VAL A 101 1.77 -1.34 6.46
C VAL A 101 2.90 -2.26 6.93
N ASN A 102 3.36 -2.05 8.16
CA ASN A 102 4.43 -2.83 8.74
C ASN A 102 3.90 -4.16 9.26
N LEU A 103 4.36 -5.27 8.69
CA LEU A 103 3.96 -6.63 9.08
C LEU A 103 4.51 -7.04 10.46
N ASN A 104 5.54 -6.34 10.95
CA ASN A 104 6.07 -6.52 12.30
C ASN A 104 5.29 -5.77 13.39
N GLY A 105 4.18 -5.11 13.04
CA GLY A 105 3.31 -4.42 13.99
C GLY A 105 3.76 -3.01 14.40
N LYS A 106 4.85 -2.47 13.85
CA LYS A 106 5.25 -1.09 14.12
C LYS A 106 4.20 -0.08 13.62
N ARG A 107 3.89 0.90 14.46
CA ARG A 107 2.97 2.02 14.16
C ARG A 107 3.67 3.24 13.57
N SER A 108 4.95 3.10 13.21
CA SER A 108 5.82 4.15 12.68
C SER A 108 6.78 3.56 11.64
N LYS A 109 7.53 4.42 10.95
CA LYS A 109 8.51 3.99 9.94
C LYS A 109 9.54 3.03 10.52
N ASP A 110 9.72 1.89 9.87
CA ASP A 110 10.81 0.98 10.17
C ASP A 110 12.00 1.25 9.24
N SER A 111 12.99 2.02 9.73
CA SER A 111 14.18 2.36 8.94
C SER A 111 15.00 1.14 8.48
N ASN A 112 14.81 -0.03 9.11
CA ASN A 112 15.56 -1.24 8.76
C ASN A 112 14.87 -2.09 7.69
N LEU A 113 13.56 -1.92 7.48
CA LEU A 113 12.73 -2.76 6.61
C LEU A 113 12.00 -1.97 5.52
N CYS A 114 11.76 -0.68 5.73
CA CYS A 114 11.16 0.19 4.73
C CYS A 114 12.12 0.38 3.55
N PRO A 115 11.64 0.25 2.29
CA PRO A 115 12.44 0.55 1.12
C PRO A 115 12.99 1.98 1.16
N ALA A 116 14.30 2.14 0.90
CA ALA A 116 14.99 3.43 0.99
C ALA A 116 14.41 4.53 0.07
N ILE A 117 13.69 4.15 -0.99
CA ILE A 117 13.01 5.10 -1.88
C ILE A 117 11.89 5.89 -1.17
N LEU A 118 11.33 5.36 -0.08
CA LEU A 118 10.31 6.04 0.71
C LEU A 118 10.91 6.88 1.85
N ASN A 119 12.24 7.10 1.87
CA ASN A 119 12.84 7.77 3.00
C ASN A 119 12.45 9.24 3.12
N ASP A 120 12.34 9.93 1.99
CA ASP A 120 12.05 11.36 1.87
C ASP A 120 10.71 11.60 1.15
N GLU A 121 9.82 10.62 1.21
CA GLU A 121 8.51 10.65 0.55
C GLU A 121 7.39 10.66 1.57
N LEU A 122 6.33 11.42 1.26
CA LEU A 122 5.14 11.47 2.08
C LEU A 122 4.40 10.13 2.03
N ALA A 123 4.47 9.39 3.13
CA ALA A 123 3.77 8.12 3.31
C ALA A 123 3.36 7.95 4.76
N ILE A 124 2.19 7.35 5.00
CA ILE A 124 1.77 7.01 6.36
C ILE A 124 2.20 5.59 6.71
N HIS A 125 2.76 5.42 7.90
CA HIS A 125 3.20 4.13 8.42
C HIS A 125 2.24 3.64 9.51
N ILE A 126 1.69 2.44 9.32
CA ILE A 126 0.72 1.82 10.24
C ILE A 126 1.09 0.37 10.52
N SER A 127 0.56 -0.18 11.62
CA SER A 127 0.68 -1.61 11.93
C SER A 127 -0.27 -2.45 11.08
N PHE A 128 0.09 -3.70 10.79
CA PHE A 128 -0.81 -4.64 10.13
C PHE A 128 -1.99 -5.05 11.03
N ASN A 129 -3.11 -4.33 10.92
CA ASN A 129 -4.37 -4.64 11.58
C ASN A 129 -5.55 -4.12 10.72
N GLN A 130 -6.64 -4.88 10.63
CA GLN A 130 -7.78 -4.55 9.78
C GLN A 130 -8.33 -3.14 10.04
N LYS A 131 -8.65 -2.79 11.30
CA LYS A 131 -9.32 -1.52 11.62
C LYS A 131 -8.47 -0.30 11.25
N ILE A 132 -7.15 -0.33 11.52
CA ILE A 132 -6.27 0.79 11.18
C ILE A 132 -6.00 0.90 9.68
N ILE A 133 -5.97 -0.23 8.96
CA ILE A 133 -5.83 -0.23 7.50
C ILE A 133 -7.08 0.40 6.86
N GLU A 134 -8.28 -0.01 7.29
CA GLU A 134 -9.54 0.58 6.81
C GLU A 134 -9.60 2.08 7.11
N TYR A 135 -9.29 2.47 8.35
CA TYR A 135 -9.20 3.87 8.73
C TYR A 135 -8.23 4.66 7.85
N ALA A 136 -7.06 4.08 7.54
CA ALA A 136 -6.06 4.72 6.69
C ALA A 136 -6.56 4.89 5.25
N ILE A 137 -7.22 3.88 4.67
CA ILE A 137 -7.75 3.99 3.30
C ILE A 137 -8.80 5.10 3.20
N ASP A 138 -9.65 5.27 4.22
CA ASP A 138 -10.69 6.30 4.22
C ASP A 138 -10.17 7.72 4.47
N ASN A 139 -9.15 7.88 5.31
CA ASN A 139 -8.73 9.19 5.83
C ASN A 139 -7.41 9.70 5.24
N TRP A 140 -6.55 8.81 4.77
CA TRP A 140 -5.19 9.20 4.37
C TRP A 140 -5.16 10.05 3.11
N GLU A 141 -5.99 9.76 2.10
CA GLU A 141 -5.99 10.55 0.84
C GLU A 141 -6.20 12.06 1.07
N SER A 142 -7.17 12.42 1.91
CA SER A 142 -7.45 13.81 2.25
C SER A 142 -6.31 14.43 3.07
N SER A 143 -5.69 13.63 3.94
CA SER A 143 -4.56 14.05 4.76
C SER A 143 -3.31 14.27 3.89
N ASP A 144 -2.97 13.32 3.02
CA ASP A 144 -1.87 13.37 2.05
C ASP A 144 -1.99 14.62 1.18
N THR A 145 -3.17 14.89 0.62
CA THR A 145 -3.42 16.12 -0.16
C THR A 145 -3.11 17.38 0.64
N SER A 146 -3.54 17.43 1.90
CA SER A 146 -3.30 18.58 2.78
C SER A 146 -1.82 18.76 3.13
N HIS A 147 -1.10 17.66 3.37
CA HIS A 147 0.34 17.66 3.65
C HIS A 147 1.16 18.07 2.42
N ARG A 148 0.81 17.58 1.22
CA ARG A 148 1.46 17.97 -0.04
C ARG A 148 1.28 19.46 -0.34
N GLN A 149 0.11 20.04 -0.06
CA GLN A 149 -0.13 21.48 -0.21
C GLN A 149 0.81 22.32 0.68
N LYS A 150 1.17 21.79 1.86
CA LYS A 150 2.12 22.40 2.80
C LYS A 150 3.59 22.08 2.47
N ARG A 151 3.85 21.29 1.42
CA ARG A 151 5.18 20.80 1.03
C ARG A 151 5.84 19.94 2.10
N GLU A 152 5.03 19.19 2.86
CA GLU A 152 5.53 18.20 3.82
C GLU A 152 5.84 16.90 3.08
N THR A 153 7.02 16.30 3.35
CA THR A 153 7.54 15.15 2.59
C THR A 153 8.13 14.06 3.49
N ASP A 154 7.72 13.97 4.75
CA ASP A 154 8.27 13.00 5.71
C ASP A 154 7.29 11.86 5.99
N ALA A 155 7.79 10.81 6.65
CA ALA A 155 7.03 9.69 7.13
C ALA A 155 6.01 10.12 8.20
N TYR A 156 4.74 9.87 7.94
CA TYR A 156 3.65 10.17 8.85
C TYR A 156 3.25 8.93 9.66
N TYR A 157 2.64 9.16 10.82
CA TYR A 157 2.07 8.11 11.65
C TYR A 157 0.86 8.64 12.41
N TYR A 158 -0.12 7.78 12.64
CA TYR A 158 -1.28 8.15 13.46
C TYR A 158 -0.89 8.27 14.94
N LYS A 159 -1.53 9.22 15.62
CA LYS A 159 -1.40 9.40 17.08
C LYS A 159 -1.98 8.19 17.80
N ALA A 160 -1.50 7.93 19.03
CA ALA A 160 -2.00 6.84 19.88
C ALA A 160 -3.52 6.88 20.06
N SER A 161 -4.10 8.08 20.19
CA SER A 161 -5.56 8.28 20.32
C SER A 161 -6.39 7.70 19.16
N VAL A 162 -5.83 7.65 17.95
CA VAL A 162 -6.51 7.04 16.79
C VAL A 162 -6.58 5.53 16.99
N TYR A 163 -5.50 4.91 17.46
CA TYR A 163 -5.46 3.48 17.73
C TYR A 163 -6.38 3.12 18.91
N GLU A 164 -6.34 3.89 20.00
CA GLU A 164 -7.23 3.71 21.15
C GLU A 164 -8.71 3.81 20.75
N GLY A 165 -9.08 4.78 19.90
CA GLY A 165 -10.44 4.92 19.38
C GLY A 165 -10.90 3.79 18.44
N LEU A 166 -9.97 2.95 17.97
CA LEU A 166 -10.23 1.74 17.20
C LEU A 166 -10.12 0.46 18.07
N ASP A 167 -9.92 0.60 19.38
CA ASP A 167 -9.62 -0.50 20.30
C ASP A 167 -8.35 -1.29 19.94
N LEU A 168 -7.24 -0.59 19.59
CA LEU A 168 -5.96 -1.17 19.14
C LEU A 168 -4.71 -0.79 19.95
#